data_AF-A0A7X9HRQ0-F1
#
_entry.id   AF-A0A7X9HRQ0-F1
#
_cell.length_a   1.000
_cell.length_b   1.000
_cell.length_c   1.000
_cell.angle_alpha   90.00
_cell.angle_beta   90.00
_cell.angle_gamma   90.00
#
_symmetry.space_group_name_H-M   'P 1'
#
loop_
_entity.id
_entity.type
_entity.pdbx_description
1 polymer ?
#
loop_
_entity_poly.entity_id
_entity_poly.type
_entity_poly.pdbx_seq_one_letter_code
_entity_poly.pdbx_strand_id
1 'polypeptide(L)'
;MPNHGFPYQIILGILRVNPGASPEEFATTIGTQYLNYYGETDNVTMSVVDLERISDLVTAINIFGDLLNQNFNNYVNEIEIARYSSQNYAIASYMDIYDFAERIMFQITQTDIVTAAQQVKEAVNHTIIFSGYKGFPVSSSHGIAIFFPLSSEDPSIWNDVDGNSYQDLDFVNDLHAAPQWNEFIIDYYYSLLFNTSKKEIL
;
A
#
# COMPACT_ATOMS: atom_id res chain seq x y z
N MET A 1 -7.37 13.59 -1.57
CA MET A 1 -7.84 14.62 -0.61
C MET A 1 -8.98 15.40 -1.23
N PRO A 2 -10.13 15.57 -0.55
CA PRO A 2 -11.24 16.39 -1.06
C PRO A 2 -10.94 17.89 -0.97
N ASN A 3 -11.69 18.69 -1.74
CA ASN A 3 -11.50 20.14 -1.91
C ASN A 3 -11.45 20.96 -0.61
N HIS A 4 -12.15 20.52 0.46
CA HIS A 4 -12.16 21.24 1.74
C HIS A 4 -10.89 21.04 2.59
N GLY A 5 -10.08 20.01 2.30
CA GLY A 5 -8.87 19.69 3.05
C GLY A 5 -9.10 19.41 4.54
N PHE A 6 -8.13 19.77 5.37
CA PHE A 6 -8.17 19.51 6.80
C PHE A 6 -9.05 20.52 7.56
N PRO A 7 -9.69 20.11 8.67
CA PRO A 7 -10.36 21.03 9.59
C PRO A 7 -9.33 21.79 10.46
N TYR A 8 -8.53 22.67 9.83
CA TYR A 8 -7.38 23.33 10.44
C TYR A 8 -7.71 24.07 11.75
N GLN A 9 -8.86 24.74 11.83
CA GLN A 9 -9.27 25.45 13.03
C GLN A 9 -9.42 24.52 14.23
N ILE A 10 -9.94 23.30 14.01
CA ILE A 10 -10.11 22.28 15.06
C ILE A 10 -8.74 21.72 15.44
N ILE A 11 -7.97 21.28 14.45
CA ILE A 11 -6.65 20.65 14.64
C ILE A 11 -5.69 21.59 15.38
N LEU A 12 -5.55 22.84 14.92
CA LEU A 12 -4.64 23.81 15.52
C LEU A 12 -5.16 24.32 16.87
N GLY A 13 -6.48 24.30 17.09
CA GLY A 13 -7.08 24.61 18.38
C GLY A 13 -6.66 23.65 19.49
N ILE A 14 -6.41 22.38 19.16
CA ILE A 14 -6.01 21.35 20.13
C ILE A 14 -4.62 21.62 20.69
N LEU A 15 -3.67 22.10 19.88
CA LEU A 15 -2.34 22.50 20.34
C LEU A 15 -2.38 23.61 21.40
N ARG A 16 -3.41 24.46 21.37
CA ARG A 16 -3.60 25.50 22.38
C ARG A 16 -4.10 24.96 23.72
N VAL A 17 -4.89 23.90 23.69
CA VAL A 17 -5.54 23.30 24.88
C VAL A 17 -4.66 22.21 25.50
N ASN A 18 -3.91 21.46 24.70
CA ASN A 18 -2.96 20.45 25.14
C ASN A 18 -1.58 20.68 24.49
N PRO A 19 -0.82 21.71 24.92
CA PRO A 19 0.50 22.00 24.35
C PRO A 19 1.56 20.94 24.69
N GLY A 20 1.26 20.01 25.60
CA GLY A 20 2.13 18.91 26.00
C GLY A 20 1.84 17.59 25.31
N ALA A 21 0.93 17.54 24.32
CA ALA A 21 0.63 16.33 23.57
C ALA A 21 1.90 15.77 22.93
N SER A 22 2.06 14.45 22.99
CA SER A 22 3.15 13.79 22.25
C SER A 22 2.94 13.92 20.73
N PRO A 23 4.00 13.80 19.91
CA PRO A 23 3.84 13.78 18.46
C PRO A 23 2.83 12.72 17.97
N GLU A 24 2.84 11.54 18.59
CA GLU A 24 1.92 10.43 18.32
C GLU A 24 0.46 10.80 18.63
N GLU A 25 0.22 11.34 19.83
CA GLU A 25 -1.12 11.77 20.26
C GLU A 25 -1.66 12.88 19.35
N PHE A 26 -0.82 13.84 18.98
CA PHE A 26 -1.22 14.93 18.11
C PHE A 26 -1.49 14.45 16.68
N ALA A 27 -0.67 13.56 16.12
CA ALA A 27 -0.88 12.99 14.80
C ALA A 27 -2.17 12.15 14.73
N THR A 28 -2.41 11.28 15.73
CA THR A 28 -3.66 10.51 15.85
C THR A 28 -4.88 11.42 15.98
N THR A 29 -4.72 12.54 16.68
CA THR A 29 -5.77 13.57 16.77
C THR A 29 -6.06 14.21 15.41
N ILE A 30 -5.04 14.53 14.62
CA ILE A 30 -5.24 15.04 13.24
C ILE A 30 -6.07 14.05 12.43
N GLY A 31 -5.68 12.78 12.45
CA GLY A 31 -6.39 11.72 11.73
C GLY A 31 -7.85 11.58 12.16
N THR A 32 -8.09 11.56 13.47
CA THR A 32 -9.42 11.48 14.07
C THR A 32 -10.30 12.66 13.69
N GLN A 33 -9.79 13.89 13.81
CA GLN A 33 -10.57 15.09 13.50
C GLN A 33 -10.83 15.21 12.01
N TYR A 34 -9.90 14.78 11.16
CA TYR A 34 -10.14 14.70 9.72
C TYR A 34 -11.32 13.78 9.41
N LEU A 35 -11.34 12.54 9.92
CA LEU A 35 -12.46 11.62 9.68
C LEU A 35 -13.78 12.08 10.29
N ASN A 36 -13.76 12.78 11.43
CA ASN A 36 -14.97 13.34 12.03
C ASN A 36 -15.55 14.52 11.23
N TYR A 37 -14.72 15.23 10.47
CA TYR A 37 -15.13 16.37 9.67
C TYR A 37 -15.89 15.96 8.40
N TYR A 38 -15.55 14.81 7.83
CA TYR A 38 -16.18 14.28 6.63
C TYR A 38 -17.38 13.37 6.94
N GLY A 39 -18.38 13.39 6.06
CA GLY A 39 -19.58 12.55 6.14
C GLY A 39 -19.33 11.11 5.69
N GLU A 40 -20.25 10.22 6.05
CA GLU A 40 -20.16 8.77 5.81
C GLU A 40 -20.08 8.36 4.33
N THR A 41 -20.36 9.26 3.39
CA THR A 41 -20.37 9.00 1.94
C THR A 41 -19.25 9.71 1.19
N ASP A 42 -18.33 10.39 1.89
CA ASP A 42 -17.35 11.28 1.26
C ASP A 42 -16.13 10.58 0.66
N ASN A 43 -16.01 9.26 0.83
CA ASN A 43 -14.93 8.43 0.27
C ASN A 43 -13.54 8.96 0.63
N VAL A 44 -13.31 9.18 1.93
CA VAL A 44 -12.04 9.67 2.46
C VAL A 44 -11.35 8.62 3.30
N THR A 45 -10.01 8.66 3.30
CA THR A 45 -9.16 7.87 4.18
C THR A 45 -8.19 8.78 4.90
N MET A 46 -7.73 8.36 6.07
CA MET A 46 -6.63 9.02 6.78
C MET A 46 -5.90 8.00 7.63
N SER A 47 -4.58 8.10 7.65
CA SER A 47 -3.72 7.25 8.47
C SER A 47 -2.59 8.05 9.09
N VAL A 48 -2.02 7.46 10.13
CA VAL A 48 -0.83 7.96 10.81
C VAL A 48 0.17 6.83 10.85
N VAL A 49 1.38 7.13 10.38
CA VAL A 49 2.46 6.17 10.15
C VAL A 49 3.56 6.42 11.17
N ASP A 50 3.93 5.40 11.93
CA ASP A 50 5.13 5.38 12.76
C ASP A 50 6.35 5.07 11.88
N LEU A 51 7.14 6.12 11.60
CA LEU A 51 8.31 6.01 10.75
C LEU A 51 9.44 5.20 11.39
N GLU A 52 9.45 4.99 12.72
CA GLU A 52 10.44 4.12 13.37
C GLU A 52 10.24 2.65 12.97
N ARG A 53 9.04 2.29 12.50
CA ARG A 53 8.65 0.93 12.10
C ARG A 53 8.68 0.70 10.59
N ILE A 54 9.01 1.72 9.79
CA ILE A 54 8.92 1.61 8.34
C ILE A 54 9.89 0.57 7.77
N SER A 55 11.09 0.46 8.36
CA SER A 55 12.12 -0.49 7.91
C SER A 55 11.69 -1.97 8.08
N ASP A 56 10.95 -2.28 9.15
CA ASP A 56 10.38 -3.61 9.39
C ASP A 56 9.31 -3.94 8.34
N LEU A 57 8.46 -2.96 8.00
CA LEU A 57 7.45 -3.11 6.94
C LEU A 57 8.08 -3.31 5.56
N VAL A 58 9.10 -2.51 5.21
CA VAL A 58 9.81 -2.68 3.92
C VAL A 58 10.45 -4.07 3.84
N THR A 59 11.04 -4.56 4.93
CA THR A 59 11.61 -5.91 5.00
C THR A 59 10.55 -6.99 4.75
N ALA A 60 9.38 -6.88 5.39
CA ALA A 60 8.28 -7.83 5.20
C ALA A 60 7.76 -7.83 3.75
N ILE A 61 7.60 -6.64 3.15
CA ILE A 61 7.17 -6.48 1.76
C ILE A 61 8.20 -7.08 0.80
N ASN A 62 9.49 -6.88 1.07
CA ASN A 62 10.56 -7.44 0.25
C ASN A 62 10.56 -8.97 0.25
N ILE A 63 10.44 -9.60 1.43
CA ILE A 63 10.33 -11.07 1.56
C ILE A 63 9.09 -11.58 0.84
N PHE A 64 7.96 -10.87 0.95
CA PHE A 64 6.73 -11.23 0.28
C PHE A 64 6.85 -11.16 -1.25
N GLY A 65 7.47 -10.07 -1.76
CA GLY A 65 7.79 -9.92 -3.18
C GLY A 65 8.63 -11.07 -3.72
N ASP A 66 9.70 -11.44 -3.02
CA ASP A 66 10.58 -12.56 -3.40
C ASP A 66 9.80 -13.88 -3.53
N LEU A 67 8.99 -14.22 -2.51
CA LEU A 67 8.22 -15.46 -2.51
C LEU A 67 7.15 -15.51 -3.61
N LEU A 68 6.46 -14.40 -3.86
CA LEU A 68 5.55 -14.28 -5.00
C LEU A 68 6.31 -14.46 -6.31
N ASN A 69 7.50 -13.87 -6.43
CA ASN A 69 8.28 -13.91 -7.66
C ASN A 69 8.83 -15.30 -7.99
N GLN A 70 9.31 -16.03 -6.96
CA GLN A 70 9.80 -17.41 -7.09
C GLN A 70 8.69 -18.38 -7.51
N ASN A 71 7.47 -18.14 -7.02
CA ASN A 71 6.32 -19.01 -7.29
C ASN A 71 5.39 -18.46 -8.38
N PHE A 72 5.80 -17.39 -9.07
CA PHE A 72 4.95 -16.63 -9.97
C PHE A 72 4.23 -17.50 -10.98
N ASN A 73 4.97 -18.35 -11.71
CA ASN A 73 4.42 -19.24 -12.75
C ASN A 73 3.40 -20.25 -12.23
N ASN A 74 3.40 -20.55 -10.93
CA ASN A 74 2.45 -21.48 -10.32
C ASN A 74 1.14 -20.78 -9.94
N TYR A 75 1.17 -19.45 -9.76
CA TYR A 75 0.10 -18.68 -9.14
C TYR A 75 -0.26 -17.38 -9.89
N VAL A 76 0.04 -17.26 -11.18
CA VAL A 76 -0.20 -16.02 -11.96
C VAL A 76 -1.66 -15.59 -11.84
N ASN A 77 -2.60 -16.51 -12.05
CA ASN A 77 -4.03 -16.20 -12.00
C ASN A 77 -4.48 -15.77 -10.60
N GLU A 78 -4.00 -16.44 -9.57
CA GLU A 78 -4.28 -16.15 -8.17
C GLU A 78 -3.75 -14.76 -7.77
N ILE A 79 -2.54 -14.41 -8.23
CA ILE A 79 -1.92 -13.10 -8.02
C ILE A 79 -2.72 -12.01 -8.74
N GLU A 80 -3.12 -12.24 -10.00
CA GLU A 80 -3.95 -11.30 -10.75
C GLU A 80 -5.31 -11.08 -10.07
N ILE A 81 -6.02 -12.16 -9.69
CA ILE A 81 -7.29 -12.07 -8.98
C ILE A 81 -7.12 -11.29 -7.67
N ALA A 82 -6.07 -11.57 -6.90
CA ALA A 82 -5.77 -10.83 -5.69
C ALA A 82 -5.52 -9.34 -5.98
N ARG A 83 -4.71 -9.03 -7.00
CA ARG A 83 -4.42 -7.67 -7.41
C ARG A 83 -5.67 -6.90 -7.84
N TYR A 84 -6.53 -7.51 -8.66
CA TYR A 84 -7.78 -6.90 -9.15
C TYR A 84 -8.82 -6.68 -8.05
N SER A 85 -8.81 -7.51 -7.01
CA SER A 85 -9.78 -7.44 -5.89
C SER A 85 -9.27 -6.67 -4.68
N SER A 86 -8.06 -6.13 -4.74
CA SER A 86 -7.46 -5.32 -3.68
C SER A 86 -7.95 -3.88 -3.74
N GLN A 87 -8.12 -3.26 -2.58
CA GLN A 87 -8.39 -1.83 -2.45
C GLN A 87 -7.34 -1.02 -3.21
N ASN A 88 -7.80 -0.18 -4.12
CA ASN A 88 -6.99 0.85 -4.76
C ASN A 88 -7.60 2.23 -4.54
N TYR A 89 -6.86 3.26 -4.93
CA TYR A 89 -7.25 4.65 -4.75
C TYR A 89 -7.50 5.33 -6.09
N ALA A 90 -7.50 6.67 -6.11
CA ALA A 90 -7.75 7.47 -7.32
C ALA A 90 -6.85 7.07 -8.51
N ILE A 91 -5.63 6.60 -8.22
CA ILE A 91 -4.75 5.95 -9.19
C ILE A 91 -4.81 4.46 -8.89
N ALA A 92 -5.24 3.66 -9.87
CA ALA A 92 -5.46 2.23 -9.68
C ALA A 92 -4.20 1.48 -9.22
N SER A 93 -3.01 1.94 -9.64
CA SER A 93 -1.72 1.38 -9.23
C SER A 93 -1.34 1.67 -7.78
N TYR A 94 -2.02 2.58 -7.11
CA TYR A 94 -1.85 2.80 -5.67
C TYR A 94 -2.81 1.87 -4.94
N MET A 95 -2.26 0.75 -4.48
CA MET A 95 -2.98 -0.38 -3.91
C MET A 95 -2.66 -0.51 -2.43
N ASP A 96 -3.64 -0.84 -1.62
CA ASP A 96 -3.45 -1.14 -0.21
C ASP A 96 -2.71 -2.48 -0.03
N ILE A 97 -1.50 -2.44 0.53
CA ILE A 97 -0.62 -3.62 0.63
C ILE A 97 -1.13 -4.64 1.66
N TYR A 98 -1.85 -4.19 2.69
CA TYR A 98 -2.48 -5.09 3.65
C TYR A 98 -3.62 -5.86 2.98
N ASP A 99 -4.52 -5.15 2.28
CA ASP A 99 -5.65 -5.80 1.61
C ASP A 99 -5.16 -6.76 0.54
N PHE A 100 -4.11 -6.41 -0.21
CA PHE A 100 -3.48 -7.33 -1.16
C PHE A 100 -2.90 -8.59 -0.51
N ALA A 101 -2.16 -8.45 0.58
CA ALA A 101 -1.66 -9.60 1.33
C ALA A 101 -2.82 -10.49 1.82
N GLU A 102 -3.91 -9.89 2.30
CA GLU A 102 -5.11 -10.62 2.68
C GLU A 102 -5.78 -11.34 1.51
N ARG A 103 -5.90 -10.69 0.34
CA ARG A 103 -6.43 -11.33 -0.87
C ARG A 103 -5.56 -12.50 -1.32
N ILE A 104 -4.23 -12.40 -1.24
CA ILE A 104 -3.31 -13.49 -1.55
C ILE A 104 -3.56 -14.70 -0.64
N MET A 105 -3.78 -14.47 0.66
CA MET A 105 -4.10 -15.57 1.60
C MET A 105 -5.42 -16.29 1.27
N PHE A 106 -6.34 -15.64 0.54
CA PHE A 106 -7.57 -16.28 0.06
C PHE A 106 -7.40 -17.03 -1.26
N GLN A 107 -6.43 -16.65 -2.09
CA GLN A 107 -6.20 -17.28 -3.40
C GLN A 107 -5.15 -18.40 -3.35
N ILE A 108 -4.14 -18.28 -2.49
CA ILE A 108 -2.97 -19.17 -2.44
C ILE A 108 -2.93 -19.91 -1.10
N THR A 109 -2.68 -21.22 -1.15
CA THR A 109 -2.59 -22.09 0.04
C THR A 109 -1.16 -22.50 0.40
N GLN A 110 -0.16 -22.10 -0.39
CA GLN A 110 1.25 -22.40 -0.11
C GLN A 110 1.67 -21.73 1.21
N THR A 111 2.16 -22.54 2.14
CA THR A 111 2.36 -22.11 3.53
C THR A 111 3.36 -20.96 3.69
N ASP A 112 4.43 -20.95 2.91
CA ASP A 112 5.45 -19.89 2.90
C ASP A 112 4.86 -18.55 2.40
N ILE A 113 4.11 -18.55 1.30
CA ILE A 113 3.46 -17.36 0.75
C ILE A 113 2.42 -16.82 1.73
N VAL A 114 1.58 -17.70 2.31
CA VAL A 114 0.58 -17.31 3.32
C VAL A 114 1.25 -16.72 4.56
N THR A 115 2.38 -17.29 4.99
CA THR A 115 3.15 -16.79 6.14
C THR A 115 3.72 -15.40 5.84
N ALA A 116 4.29 -15.19 4.65
CA ALA A 116 4.84 -13.89 4.27
C ALA A 116 3.76 -12.82 4.11
N ALA A 117 2.60 -13.17 3.54
CA ALA A 117 1.44 -12.28 3.49
C ALA A 117 0.97 -11.88 4.91
N GLN A 118 0.91 -12.84 5.83
CA GLN A 118 0.58 -12.56 7.23
C GLN A 118 1.61 -11.64 7.90
N GLN A 119 2.90 -11.83 7.63
CA GLN A 119 3.96 -10.95 8.13
C GLN A 119 3.83 -9.52 7.62
N VAL A 120 3.44 -9.31 6.35
CA VAL A 120 3.13 -7.99 5.80
C VAL A 120 1.97 -7.34 6.57
N LYS A 121 0.88 -8.07 6.80
CA LYS A 121 -0.28 -7.58 7.57
C LYS A 121 0.10 -7.18 8.99
N GLU A 122 0.90 -7.99 9.67
CA GLU A 122 1.40 -7.71 11.01
C GLU A 122 2.32 -6.48 11.03
N ALA A 123 3.23 -6.36 10.05
CA ALA A 123 4.10 -5.20 9.94
C ALA A 123 3.30 -3.91 9.71
N VAL A 124 2.29 -3.93 8.83
CA VAL A 124 1.37 -2.79 8.65
C VAL A 124 0.68 -2.44 9.96
N ASN A 125 0.17 -3.41 10.71
CA ASN A 125 -0.50 -3.16 12.00
C ASN A 125 0.44 -2.53 13.05
N HIS A 126 1.75 -2.80 12.98
CA HIS A 126 2.74 -2.15 13.86
C HIS A 126 3.16 -0.77 13.35
N THR A 127 3.18 -0.56 12.04
CA THR A 127 3.58 0.71 11.42
C THR A 127 2.45 1.74 11.40
N ILE A 128 1.19 1.32 11.32
CA ILE A 128 0.03 2.22 11.20
C ILE A 128 -0.64 2.38 12.56
N ILE A 129 -0.27 3.44 13.27
CA ILE A 129 -0.78 3.73 14.63
C ILE A 129 -2.21 4.30 14.64
N PHE A 130 -2.67 4.81 13.51
CA PHE A 130 -4.06 5.17 13.28
C PHE A 130 -4.42 4.97 11.81
N SER A 131 -5.59 4.41 11.54
CA SER A 131 -6.18 4.36 10.20
C SER A 131 -7.69 4.43 10.32
N GLY A 132 -8.34 5.09 9.37
CA GLY A 132 -9.77 5.00 9.21
C GLY A 132 -10.24 5.58 7.89
N TYR A 133 -11.52 5.39 7.64
CA TYR A 133 -12.16 5.76 6.39
C TYR A 133 -13.60 6.26 6.60
N LYS A 134 -14.12 6.93 5.59
CA LYS A 134 -15.55 7.21 5.38
C LYS A 134 -15.91 6.83 3.95
N GLY A 135 -17.02 6.14 3.76
CA GLY A 135 -17.49 5.68 2.45
C GLY A 135 -17.12 4.23 2.14
N PHE A 136 -18.09 3.48 1.61
CA PHE A 136 -17.93 2.07 1.25
C PHE A 136 -16.81 1.78 0.22
N PRO A 137 -16.59 2.61 -0.82
CA PRO A 137 -15.53 2.37 -1.82
C PRO A 137 -14.10 2.32 -1.28
N VAL A 138 -13.86 2.81 -0.07
CA VAL A 138 -12.54 2.82 0.60
C VAL A 138 -12.56 2.06 1.93
N SER A 139 -13.54 1.16 2.09
CA SER A 139 -13.75 0.44 3.35
C SER A 139 -12.73 -0.66 3.63
N SER A 140 -11.96 -1.06 2.62
CA SER A 140 -10.86 -2.03 2.76
C SER A 140 -9.48 -1.36 2.90
N SER A 141 -9.46 -0.08 3.31
CA SER A 141 -8.21 0.67 3.52
C SER A 141 -7.59 0.40 4.89
N HIS A 142 -6.29 0.11 4.89
CA HIS A 142 -5.47 -0.16 6.08
C HIS A 142 -4.38 0.88 6.31
N GLY A 143 -4.38 1.95 5.50
CA GLY A 143 -3.67 3.18 5.82
C GLY A 143 -2.33 3.34 5.12
N ILE A 144 -1.89 2.37 4.30
CA ILE A 144 -0.69 2.54 3.48
C ILE A 144 -0.88 1.90 2.11
N ALA A 145 -0.59 2.70 1.07
CA ALA A 145 -0.61 2.26 -0.31
C ALA A 145 0.81 1.95 -0.77
N ILE A 146 0.92 0.99 -1.70
CA ILE A 146 2.13 0.69 -2.45
C ILE A 146 1.83 0.76 -3.94
N PHE A 147 2.85 1.08 -4.73
CA PHE A 147 2.75 0.99 -6.18
C PHE A 147 2.75 -0.48 -6.64
N PHE A 148 1.73 -0.84 -7.41
CA PHE A 148 1.62 -2.12 -8.10
C PHE A 148 0.78 -1.92 -9.38
N PRO A 149 1.35 -2.04 -10.59
CA PRO A 149 0.59 -1.92 -11.85
C PRO A 149 -0.68 -2.78 -11.89
N LEU A 150 -1.80 -2.21 -12.36
CA LEU A 150 -3.04 -2.96 -12.59
C LEU A 150 -3.13 -3.50 -14.02
N SER A 151 -2.61 -2.76 -15.00
CA SER A 151 -2.60 -3.12 -16.41
C SER A 151 -1.30 -2.73 -17.07
N SER A 152 -1.07 -3.28 -18.26
CA SER A 152 0.07 -2.97 -19.12
C SER A 152 -0.28 -2.09 -20.32
N GLU A 153 -1.49 -1.54 -20.35
CA GLU A 153 -1.98 -0.71 -21.46
C GLU A 153 -1.33 0.67 -21.51
N ASP A 154 -0.83 1.15 -20.37
CA ASP A 154 -0.15 2.44 -20.25
C ASP A 154 1.29 2.25 -19.75
N PRO A 155 2.30 2.37 -20.64
CA PRO A 155 3.71 2.30 -20.25
C PRO A 155 4.16 3.43 -19.31
N SER A 156 3.41 4.55 -19.26
CA SER A 156 3.72 5.67 -18.37
C SER A 156 3.36 5.40 -16.92
N ILE A 157 2.73 4.25 -16.61
CA ILE A 157 2.36 3.83 -15.26
C ILE A 157 3.54 3.80 -14.28
N TRP A 158 4.76 3.67 -14.79
CA TRP A 158 6.01 3.70 -14.01
C TRP A 158 6.46 5.10 -13.62
N ASN A 159 5.81 6.15 -14.13
CA ASN A 159 6.11 7.53 -13.81
C ASN A 159 4.90 8.19 -13.14
N ASP A 160 5.16 9.11 -12.21
CA ASP A 160 4.10 9.95 -11.65
C ASP A 160 3.66 11.06 -12.62
N VAL A 161 2.69 11.87 -12.19
CA VAL A 161 2.13 12.98 -12.99
C VAL A 161 3.14 14.08 -13.32
N ASP A 162 4.24 14.15 -12.57
CA ASP A 162 5.33 15.11 -12.76
C ASP A 162 6.50 14.50 -13.57
N GLY A 163 6.40 13.22 -13.95
CA GLY A 163 7.39 12.50 -14.76
C GLY A 163 8.50 11.84 -13.96
N ASN A 164 8.40 11.76 -12.63
CA ASN A 164 9.38 11.07 -11.79
C ASN A 164 9.16 9.55 -11.86
N SER A 165 10.23 8.77 -11.99
CA SER A 165 10.11 7.32 -12.12
C SER A 165 10.00 6.63 -10.76
N TYR A 166 9.16 5.59 -10.69
CA TYR A 166 9.14 4.62 -9.59
C TYR A 166 10.51 3.99 -9.36
N GLN A 167 11.28 3.77 -10.43
CA GLN A 167 12.61 3.18 -10.36
C GLN A 167 13.65 4.09 -9.71
N ASP A 168 13.35 5.37 -9.46
CA ASP A 168 14.26 6.32 -8.81
C ASP A 168 14.01 6.42 -7.29
N LEU A 169 13.00 5.74 -6.74
CA LEU A 169 12.64 5.84 -5.32
C LEU A 169 13.66 5.14 -4.42
N ASP A 170 13.90 5.70 -3.22
CA ASP A 170 14.71 5.05 -2.16
C ASP A 170 14.13 3.69 -1.75
N PHE A 171 12.80 3.54 -1.82
CA PHE A 171 12.11 2.25 -1.61
C PHE A 171 12.60 1.14 -2.57
N VAL A 172 13.16 1.51 -3.73
CA VAL A 172 13.74 0.59 -4.71
C VAL A 172 15.27 0.51 -4.57
N ASN A 173 15.94 1.64 -4.30
CA ASN A 173 17.40 1.76 -4.49
C ASN A 173 18.26 1.82 -3.21
N ASP A 174 17.68 2.01 -2.02
CA ASP A 174 18.44 2.18 -0.77
C ASP A 174 18.84 0.83 -0.11
N LEU A 175 19.77 0.89 0.87
CA LEU A 175 20.22 -0.26 1.67
C LEU A 175 19.08 -0.94 2.45
N HIS A 176 18.01 -0.20 2.75
CA HIS A 176 16.80 -0.70 3.41
C HIS A 176 15.61 -0.81 2.45
N ALA A 177 15.86 -0.90 1.14
CA ALA A 177 14.84 -1.01 0.10
C ALA A 177 14.15 -2.37 0.01
N ALA A 178 13.18 -2.47 -0.90
CA ALA A 178 12.52 -3.71 -1.29
C ALA A 178 12.81 -4.09 -2.77
N PRO A 179 14.07 -4.43 -3.12
CA PRO A 179 14.42 -4.78 -4.50
C PRO A 179 13.65 -6.00 -5.02
N GLN A 180 13.29 -6.96 -4.17
CA GLN A 180 12.55 -8.15 -4.57
C GLN A 180 11.07 -7.85 -4.83
N TRP A 181 10.51 -6.85 -4.14
CA TRP A 181 9.20 -6.32 -4.52
C TRP A 181 9.26 -5.66 -5.90
N ASN A 182 10.31 -4.87 -6.16
CA ASN A 182 10.52 -4.24 -7.47
C ASN A 182 10.64 -5.29 -8.59
N GLU A 183 11.50 -6.29 -8.41
CA GLU A 183 11.65 -7.41 -9.36
C GLU A 183 10.31 -8.11 -9.62
N PHE A 184 9.57 -8.43 -8.55
CA PHE A 184 8.24 -9.03 -8.66
C PHE A 184 7.27 -8.20 -9.53
N ILE A 185 7.12 -6.91 -9.26
CA ILE A 185 6.15 -6.09 -10.00
C ILE A 185 6.59 -5.83 -11.45
N ILE A 186 7.90 -5.80 -11.73
CA ILE A 186 8.45 -5.72 -13.10
C ILE A 186 8.09 -7.00 -13.86
N ASP A 187 8.36 -8.15 -13.25
CA ASP A 187 8.07 -9.46 -13.86
C ASP A 187 6.57 -9.65 -14.10
N TYR A 188 5.72 -9.25 -13.14
CA TYR A 188 4.27 -9.22 -13.29
C TYR A 188 3.84 -8.29 -14.45
N TYR A 189 4.41 -7.09 -14.53
CA TYR A 189 4.05 -6.15 -15.59
C TYR A 189 4.41 -6.70 -16.99
N TYR A 190 5.56 -7.37 -17.12
CA TYR A 190 5.93 -8.02 -18.37
C TYR A 190 5.06 -9.23 -18.70
N SER A 191 4.59 -10.00 -17.72
CA SER A 191 3.66 -11.09 -17.99
C SER A 191 2.34 -10.57 -18.55
N LEU A 192 1.86 -9.41 -18.07
CA LEU A 192 0.69 -8.74 -18.65
C LEU A 192 0.92 -8.27 -20.09
N LEU A 193 2.09 -7.70 -20.37
CA LEU A 193 2.44 -7.20 -21.71
C LEU A 193 2.49 -8.31 -22.77
N PHE A 194 3.07 -9.45 -22.42
CA PHE A 194 3.35 -10.52 -23.37
C PHE A 194 2.34 -11.66 -23.30
N ASN A 195 1.43 -11.66 -22.32
CA ASN A 195 0.50 -12.75 -22.05
C ASN A 195 1.23 -14.10 -21.89
N THR A 196 2.41 -14.08 -21.26
CA THR A 196 3.30 -15.24 -21.08
C THR A 196 3.69 -15.45 -19.62
N SER A 197 3.91 -16.71 -19.25
CA SER A 197 4.62 -17.07 -18.01
C SER A 197 6.12 -16.73 -18.13
N LYS A 198 6.83 -16.49 -17.02
CA LYS A 198 8.27 -16.09 -16.98
C LYS A 198 9.24 -16.91 -17.85
N LYS A 199 8.86 -18.10 -18.31
CA LYS A 199 9.75 -19.03 -19.03
C LYS A 199 10.17 -18.59 -20.44
N GLU A 200 9.74 -17.43 -20.94
CA GLU A 200 10.05 -17.00 -22.32
C GLU A 200 10.85 -15.69 -22.45
N ILE A 201 11.34 -15.10 -21.34
CA ILE A 201 12.00 -13.77 -21.36
C ILE A 201 13.49 -13.80 -20.95
N LEU A 202 14.14 -14.97 -20.93
CA LEU A 202 15.61 -15.08 -20.76
C LEU A 202 16.26 -15.93 -21.85
#